data_AF-A0A7D9D0Q2-F1
#
_entry.id   AF-A0A7D9D0Q2-F1
#
_cell.length_a   1.000
_cell.length_b   1.000
_cell.length_c   1.000
_cell.angle_alpha   90.00
_cell.angle_beta   90.00
_cell.angle_gamma   90.00
#
_symmetry.space_group_name_H-M   'P 1'
#
loop_
_entity.id
_entity.type
_entity.pdbx_description
1 polymer ?
#
loop_
_entity_poly.entity_id
_entity_poly.type
_entity_poly.pdbx_seq_one_letter_code
_entity_poly.pdbx_strand_id
1 'polypeptide(L)' 'MHLMYTLGPDGKRIYTLKKITESGEITKSAHPARFSPDDKYSRQRVILKRRYGLLPEKKSQN' A
#
# COMPACT_ATOMS: atom_id res chain seq x y z
N MET A 1 -7.70 12.59 3.83
CA MET A 1 -7.62 11.26 4.47
C MET A 1 -6.74 11.34 5.70
N HIS A 2 -7.33 11.23 6.90
CA HIS A 2 -6.61 11.42 8.17
C HIS A 2 -6.14 10.10 8.79
N LEU A 3 -6.73 8.96 8.42
CA LEU A 3 -6.35 7.68 8.97
C LEU A 3 -5.01 7.22 8.37
N MET A 4 -4.06 6.98 9.26
CA MET A 4 -2.70 6.53 8.96
C MET A 4 -2.42 5.19 9.64
N TYR A 5 -1.35 4.50 9.22
CA TYR A 5 -0.92 3.26 9.86
C TYR A 5 0.59 3.00 9.73
N THR A 6 1.11 2.15 10.62
CA THR A 6 2.40 1.42 10.48
C THR A 6 2.15 -0.08 10.60
N LEU A 7 3.15 -0.89 10.26
CA LEU A 7 3.06 -2.35 10.41
C LEU A 7 3.65 -2.76 11.77
N GLY A 8 2.85 -3.46 12.56
CA GLY A 8 3.29 -4.07 13.80
C GLY A 8 4.18 -5.31 13.56
N PRO A 9 4.80 -5.85 14.61
CA PRO A 9 5.66 -7.03 14.52
C PRO A 9 4.91 -8.30 14.07
N ASP A 10 3.59 -8.34 14.26
CA ASP A 10 2.70 -9.40 13.78
C ASP A 10 2.23 -9.21 12.33
N GLY A 11 2.74 -8.17 11.65
CA GLY A 11 2.33 -7.79 10.30
C GLY A 11 0.95 -7.14 10.21
N LYS A 12 0.27 -6.89 11.33
CA LYS A 12 -1.02 -6.19 11.34
C LYS A 12 -0.81 -4.68 11.33
N ARG A 13 -1.83 -3.96 10.84
CA ARG A 13 -1.81 -2.50 10.79
C ARG A 13 -2.11 -1.92 12.17
N ILE A 14 -1.24 -1.06 12.67
CA ILE A 14 -1.49 -0.23 13.85
C ILE A 14 -1.93 1.14 13.36
N TYR A 15 -3.18 1.53 13.64
CA TYR A 15 -3.77 2.76 13.12
C TYR A 15 -3.47 3.96 14.03
N THR A 16 -3.34 5.13 13.41
CA THR A 16 -3.10 6.40 14.10
C THR A 16 -3.56 7.57 13.23
N LEU A 17 -3.73 8.74 13.85
CA LEU A 17 -3.93 10.02 13.14
C LEU A 17 -2.63 10.82 13.03
N LYS A 18 -1.57 10.44 13.77
CA LYS A 18 -0.27 11.10 13.76
C LYS A 18 0.47 10.78 12.44
N LYS A 19 1.30 11.73 11.97
CA LYS A 19 2.16 11.55 10.78
C LYS A 19 3.46 10.82 11.07
N ILE A 20 3.90 10.85 12.32
CA ILE A 20 5.10 10.20 12.81
C ILE A 20 4.73 9.48 14.11
N THR A 21 5.20 8.24 14.28
CA THR A 21 4.99 7.48 15.53
C THR A 21 5.91 8.00 16.63
N GLU A 22 5.67 7.57 17.87
CA GLU A 22 6.54 7.95 19.02
C GLU A 22 7.96 7.41 18.86
N SER A 23 8.14 6.33 18.10
CA SER A 23 9.43 5.77 17.72
C SER A 23 10.08 6.46 16.52
N GLY A 24 9.45 7.50 15.94
CA GLY A 24 9.97 8.25 14.78
C GLY A 24 9.64 7.65 13.41
N GLU A 25 8.83 6.59 13.31
CA GLU A 25 8.46 5.98 12.04
C GLU A 25 7.42 6.84 11.29
N ILE A 26 7.62 7.05 9.99
CA ILE A 26 6.68 7.80 9.13
C ILE A 26 5.46 6.92 8.82
N THR A 27 4.27 7.42 9.14
CA THR A 27 3.01 6.67 8.95
C THR A 27 2.53 6.75 7.50
N LYS A 28 1.90 5.68 7.01
CA LYS A 28 1.33 5.58 5.65
C LYS A 28 -0.17 5.80 5.68
N SER A 29 -0.76 6.30 4.59
CA SER A 29 -2.23 6.44 4.53
C SER A 29 -2.89 5.06 4.59
N ALA A 30 -3.91 4.92 5.44
CA ALA A 30 -4.70 3.68 5.54
C ALA A 30 -5.59 3.44 4.31
N HIS A 31 -5.82 4.47 3.50
CA HIS A 31 -6.69 4.43 2.33
C HIS A 31 -5.89 4.11 1.07
N PRO A 32 -6.43 3.28 0.15
CA PRO A 32 -5.78 3.02 -1.12
C PRO A 32 -5.76 4.27 -2.00
N ALA A 33 -4.85 4.29 -2.98
CA ALA A 33 -4.86 5.29 -4.04
C ALA A 33 -6.19 5.22 -4.82
N ARG A 34 -6.73 6.39 -5.20
CA ARG A 34 -7.97 6.49 -5.98
C ARG A 34 -7.80 5.80 -7.34
N PHE A 35 -8.80 5.01 -7.73
CA PHE A 35 -8.88 4.49 -9.10
C PHE A 35 -9.30 5.60 -10.08
N SER A 36 -8.62 5.66 -11.23
CA SER A 36 -8.96 6.56 -12.32
C SER A 36 -8.96 5.76 -13.63
N PRO A 37 -10.04 5.79 -14.42
CA PRO A 37 -10.10 5.07 -15.70
C PRO A 37 -9.15 5.66 -16.75
N ASP A 38 -8.78 6.93 -16.60
CA ASP A 38 -7.88 7.73 -17.44
C ASP A 38 -6.41 7.69 -16.99
N ASP A 39 -6.03 6.71 -16.14
CA ASP A 39 -4.68 6.60 -15.59
C ASP A 39 -3.62 6.26 -16.65
N LYS A 40 -2.98 7.31 -17.17
CA LYS A 40 -1.90 7.27 -18.19
C LYS A 40 -0.70 6.40 -17.78
N TYR A 41 -0.49 6.17 -16.48
CA TYR A 41 0.68 5.46 -15.97
C TYR A 41 0.38 4.00 -15.56
N SER A 42 -0.80 3.49 -15.89
CA SER A 42 -1.23 2.12 -15.60
C SER A 42 -0.26 1.06 -16.13
N ARG A 43 0.18 1.18 -17.39
CA ARG A 43 1.14 0.26 -18.02
C ARG A 43 2.47 0.21 -17.26
N GLN A 44 3.03 1.37 -16.94
CA GLN A 44 4.32 1.51 -16.25
C GLN A 44 4.25 0.90 -14.85
N ARG A 45 3.14 1.14 -14.13
CA ARG A 45 2.92 0.58 -12.79
C ARG A 45 2.80 -0.94 -12.80
N VAL A 46 2.13 -1.53 -13.80
CA VAL A 46 2.06 -3.00 -13.94
C VAL A 46 3.44 -3.59 -14.23
N ILE A 47 4.21 -2.99 -15.15
CA ILE A 47 5.57 -3.44 -15.46
C ILE A 47 6.48 -3.39 -14.24
N LEU A 48 6.44 -2.30 -13.48
CA LEU A 48 7.21 -2.14 -12.25
C LEU A 48 6.85 -3.22 -11.23
N LYS A 49 5.55 -3.43 -10.98
CA LYS A 49 5.09 -4.49 -10.07
C LYS A 49 5.56 -5.87 -10.51
N ARG A 50 5.52 -6.17 -11.81
CA ARG A 50 6.00 -7.45 -12.35
C ARG A 50 7.50 -7.65 -12.09
N ARG A 51 8.32 -6.62 -12.32
CA ARG A 51 9.78 -6.67 -12.13
C ARG A 51 10.16 -7.02 -10.69
N TYR A 52 9.41 -6.52 -9.72
CA TYR A 52 9.67 -6.75 -8.30
C TYR A 52 8.83 -7.88 -7.69
N GLY A 53 8.12 -8.69 -8.50
CA GLY A 53 7.28 -9.78 -7.98
C GLY A 53 6.11 -9.30 -7.09
N LEU A 54 5.66 -8.06 -7.26
CA LEU A 54 4.59 -7.43 -6.47
C LEU A 54 3.21 -7.51 -7.13
N LEU A 55 3.09 -8.28 -8.22
CA LEU A 55 1.77 -8.56 -8.76
C LEU A 55 1.07 -9.55 -7.82
N PRO A 56 -0.21 -9.31 -7.46
CA PRO A 56 -0.97 -10.32 -6.78
C PRO A 56 -1.06 -11.53 -7.71
N GLU A 57 -0.36 -12.61 -7.36
CA GLU A 57 -0.50 -13.87 -8.08
C GLU A 57 -1.97 -14.29 -7.94
N LYS A 58 -2.64 -14.54 -9.06
CA LYS A 58 -3.88 -15.29 -9.02
C LYS A 58 -3.47 -16.67 -8.52
N LYS A 59 -3.74 -17.00 -7.26
CA LYS A 59 -3.78 -18.41 -6.83
C LYS A 59 -4.70 -19.09 -7.83
N SER A 60 -4.17 -19.97 -8.67
CA SER A 60 -4.99 -20.84 -9.51
C SER A 60 -5.91 -21.58 -8.55
N GLN A 61 -7.21 -21.31 -8.63
CA GLN A 61 -8.17 -22.20 -8.01
C GLN A 61 -8.09 -23.51 -8.80
N ASN A 62 -7.35 -24.47 -8.25
CA ASN A 62 -7.46 -25.88 -8.58
C ASN A 62 -8.35 -26.52 -7.52
#